data_AF-L1QPK1-F1
#
_entry.id   AF-L1QPK1-F1
#
_cell.length_a   1.000
_cell.length_b   1.000
_cell.length_c   1.000
_cell.angle_alpha   90.00
_cell.angle_beta   90.00
_cell.angle_gamma   90.00
#
_symmetry.space_group_name_H-M   'P 1'
#
loop_
_entity.id
_entity.type
_entity.pdbx_description
1 polymer ?
#
loop_
_entity_poly.entity_id
_entity_poly.type
_entity_poly.pdbx_seq_one_letter_code
_entity_poly.pdbx_strand_id
1 'polypeptide(L)'
;MTETTGRIITNDIEEIIINYIEESVTEEIRDEFINAAIHFVINEELFKEFDLMRIKYKIEKIDKQEVTDCLKLSAIYGYIIYRTVVLKLVNEELQSKCCEVFLEISKVVTDYLTMKTDEEELFSEVEAFMNKLGISSECNKFVLERIENKNIEF
;
A
#
# COMPACT_ATOMS: atom_id res chain seq x y z
N MET A 1 8.93 -33.41 11.45
CA MET A 1 7.71 -32.86 12.08
C MET A 1 7.77 -31.36 11.90
N THR A 2 7.19 -30.84 10.82
CA THR A 2 7.03 -29.39 10.65
C THR A 2 5.84 -28.99 11.49
N GLU A 3 6.08 -28.20 12.53
CA GLU A 3 5.03 -27.51 13.26
C GLU A 3 4.25 -26.68 12.24
N THR A 4 3.04 -27.12 11.94
CA THR A 4 2.05 -26.31 11.25
C THR A 4 1.63 -25.24 12.25
N THR A 5 2.37 -24.13 12.30
CA THR A 5 1.95 -22.92 12.99
C THR A 5 0.51 -22.67 12.55
N GLY A 6 -0.43 -22.72 13.49
CA GLY A 6 -1.85 -22.57 13.18
C GLY A 6 -2.03 -21.30 12.37
N ARG A 7 -2.47 -21.42 11.11
CA ARG A 7 -2.80 -20.25 10.31
C ARG A 7 -3.94 -19.53 11.02
N ILE A 8 -3.64 -18.40 11.63
CA ILE A 8 -4.65 -17.52 12.21
C ILE A 8 -5.40 -16.94 11.01
N ILE A 9 -6.65 -17.36 10.85
CA ILE A 9 -7.58 -16.73 9.93
C ILE A 9 -8.25 -15.62 10.76
N THR A 10 -7.89 -14.38 10.47
CA THR A 10 -8.56 -13.21 11.07
C THR A 10 -9.52 -12.58 10.05
N ASN A 11 -10.48 -11.83 10.55
CA ASN A 11 -11.37 -11.01 9.72
C ASN A 11 -11.01 -9.52 9.84
N ASP A 12 -9.96 -9.20 10.58
CA ASP A 12 -9.52 -7.85 10.87
C ASP A 12 -8.28 -7.52 10.03
N ILE A 13 -8.45 -6.61 9.07
CA ILE A 13 -7.36 -6.17 8.20
C ILE A 13 -6.39 -5.27 8.95
N GLU A 14 -6.85 -4.49 9.91
CA GLU A 14 -5.97 -3.61 10.69
C GLU A 14 -5.01 -4.43 11.54
N GLU A 15 -5.51 -5.49 12.19
CA GLU A 15 -4.67 -6.43 12.95
C GLU A 15 -3.54 -6.99 12.07
N ILE A 16 -3.85 -7.37 10.82
CA ILE A 16 -2.83 -7.88 9.90
C ILE A 16 -1.81 -6.80 9.53
N ILE A 17 -2.27 -5.59 9.23
CA ILE A 17 -1.39 -4.46 8.89
C ILE A 17 -0.45 -4.14 10.06
N ILE A 18 -0.99 -4.00 11.26
CA ILE A 18 -0.24 -3.68 12.47
C ILE A 18 0.80 -4.77 12.73
N ASN A 19 0.38 -6.04 12.79
CA ASN A 19 1.29 -7.16 13.03
C ASN A 19 2.38 -7.24 11.97
N TYR A 20 2.05 -7.03 10.69
CA TYR A 20 3.05 -7.04 9.62
C TYR A 20 4.09 -5.93 9.82
N ILE A 21 3.65 -4.71 10.12
CA ILE A 21 4.53 -3.57 10.34
C ILE A 21 5.43 -3.79 11.57
N GLU A 22 4.89 -4.34 12.66
CA GLU A 22 5.67 -4.59 13.88
C GLU A 22 6.69 -5.73 13.73
N GLU A 23 6.28 -6.83 13.10
CA GLU A 23 7.08 -8.05 13.04
C GLU A 23 8.05 -8.07 11.84
N SER A 24 7.67 -7.45 10.72
CA SER A 24 8.39 -7.59 9.46
C SER A 24 9.15 -6.35 9.03
N VAL A 25 8.77 -5.14 9.47
CA VAL A 25 9.39 -3.88 9.02
C VAL A 25 10.33 -3.32 10.10
N THR A 26 11.58 -3.79 10.08
CA THR A 26 12.63 -3.29 10.98
C THR A 26 13.15 -1.92 10.51
N GLU A 27 13.83 -1.19 11.40
CA GLU A 27 14.49 0.08 11.06
C GLU A 27 15.48 -0.05 9.90
N GLU A 28 16.17 -1.19 9.80
CA GLU A 28 17.20 -1.41 8.79
C GLU A 28 16.64 -1.56 7.37
N ILE A 29 15.45 -2.14 7.21
CA ILE A 29 14.87 -2.46 5.89
C ILE A 29 13.72 -1.51 5.50
N ARG A 30 13.33 -0.61 6.38
CA ARG A 30 12.14 0.24 6.25
C ARG A 30 12.10 1.00 4.92
N ASP A 31 13.19 1.69 4.59
CA ASP A 31 13.27 2.52 3.38
C ASP A 31 13.18 1.64 2.12
N GLU A 32 13.91 0.54 2.10
CA GLU A 32 13.87 -0.45 1.01
C GLU A 32 12.47 -1.05 0.86
N PHE A 33 11.80 -1.33 1.98
CA PHE A 33 10.44 -1.85 2.00
C PHE A 33 9.44 -0.87 1.39
N ILE A 34 9.46 0.41 1.78
CA ILE A 34 8.55 1.43 1.24
C ILE A 34 8.73 1.56 -0.26
N ASN A 35 9.98 1.68 -0.72
CA ASN A 35 10.26 1.81 -2.15
C ASN A 35 9.84 0.55 -2.90
N ALA A 36 10.16 -0.64 -2.38
CA ALA A 36 9.74 -1.91 -2.98
C ALA A 36 8.21 -2.05 -3.02
N ALA A 37 7.50 -1.61 -1.99
CA ALA A 37 6.03 -1.62 -1.96
C ALA A 37 5.46 -0.70 -3.05
N ILE A 38 6.06 0.47 -3.27
CA ILE A 38 5.65 1.40 -4.34
C ILE A 38 5.89 0.76 -5.70
N HIS A 39 7.08 0.25 -5.97
CA HIS A 39 7.35 -0.49 -7.21
C HIS A 39 6.37 -1.66 -7.41
N PHE A 40 6.03 -2.37 -6.34
CA PHE A 40 5.14 -3.52 -6.37
C PHE A 40 3.70 -3.14 -6.74
N VAL A 41 3.16 -2.05 -6.17
CA VAL A 41 1.76 -1.68 -6.44
C VAL A 41 1.58 -1.01 -7.80
N ILE A 42 2.64 -0.44 -8.38
CA ILE A 42 2.48 0.18 -9.69
C ILE A 42 2.37 -0.90 -10.77
N ASN A 43 1.31 -0.81 -11.57
CA ASN A 43 1.01 -1.83 -12.56
C ASN A 43 1.92 -1.68 -13.78
N GLU A 44 2.95 -2.53 -13.87
CA GLU A 44 3.90 -2.48 -14.98
C GLU A 44 3.30 -2.84 -16.33
N GLU A 45 2.21 -3.62 -16.37
CA GLU A 45 1.51 -3.94 -17.62
C GLU A 45 0.80 -2.73 -18.22
N LEU A 46 0.56 -1.68 -17.41
CA LEU A 46 0.04 -0.39 -17.86
C LEU A 46 1.15 0.59 -18.28
N PHE A 47 2.44 0.25 -18.08
CA PHE A 47 3.55 1.12 -18.41
C PHE A 47 3.91 1.08 -19.89
N LYS A 48 4.05 2.28 -20.45
CA LYS A 48 4.87 2.53 -21.64
C LYS A 48 6.22 3.12 -21.18
N GLU A 49 7.22 3.10 -22.06
CA GLU A 49 8.56 3.62 -21.76
C GLU A 49 8.54 5.08 -21.24
N PHE A 50 7.62 5.91 -21.74
CA PHE A 50 7.43 7.30 -21.28
C PHE A 50 6.82 7.40 -19.87
N ASP A 51 6.15 6.37 -19.38
CA ASP A 51 5.48 6.40 -18.07
C ASP A 51 6.51 6.29 -16.94
N LEU A 52 7.60 5.54 -17.12
CA LEU A 52 8.71 5.52 -16.16
C LEU A 52 9.32 6.92 -15.94
N MET A 53 9.50 7.68 -17.02
CA MET A 53 10.02 9.04 -16.93
C MET A 53 9.03 9.97 -16.20
N ARG A 54 7.72 9.83 -16.45
CA ARG A 54 6.68 10.60 -15.77
C ARG A 54 6.63 10.29 -14.28
N ILE A 55 6.73 9.02 -13.90
CA ILE A 55 6.70 8.60 -12.50
C ILE A 55 7.87 9.19 -11.74
N LYS A 56 9.09 9.06 -12.27
CA LYS A 56 10.28 9.67 -11.66
C LYS A 56 10.14 11.17 -11.50
N TYR A 57 9.73 11.85 -12.58
CA TYR A 57 9.48 13.29 -12.56
C TYR A 57 8.41 13.67 -11.52
N LYS A 58 7.31 12.92 -11.45
CA LYS A 58 6.20 13.21 -10.53
C LYS A 58 6.65 13.03 -9.08
N ILE A 59 7.35 11.95 -8.76
CA ILE A 59 7.88 11.68 -7.40
C ILE A 59 8.84 12.79 -6.95
N GLU A 60 9.77 13.22 -7.82
CA GLU A 60 10.68 14.35 -7.54
C GLU A 60 9.96 15.69 -7.32
N LYS A 61 8.71 15.82 -7.79
CA LYS A 61 7.92 17.05 -7.72
C LYS A 61 6.87 17.04 -6.61
N ILE A 62 6.72 15.95 -5.86
CA ILE A 62 5.83 15.94 -4.69
C ILE A 62 6.49 16.80 -3.59
N ASP A 63 5.80 17.86 -3.19
CA ASP A 63 6.25 18.79 -2.16
C ASP A 63 5.34 18.79 -0.91
N LYS A 64 4.14 18.21 -1.03
CA LYS A 64 3.18 18.06 0.07
C LYS A 64 3.37 16.72 0.79
N GLN A 65 3.64 16.79 2.09
CA GLN A 65 3.75 15.61 2.95
C GLN A 65 2.49 14.73 2.92
N GLU A 66 1.31 15.34 2.85
CA GLU A 66 0.02 14.62 2.78
C GLU A 66 -0.07 13.70 1.55
N VAL A 67 0.47 14.13 0.41
CA VAL A 67 0.54 13.32 -0.82
C VAL A 67 1.52 12.16 -0.62
N THR A 68 2.70 12.44 -0.05
CA THR A 68 3.70 11.41 0.25
C THR A 68 3.14 10.35 1.20
N ASP A 69 2.48 10.76 2.27
CA ASP A 69 1.87 9.87 3.26
C ASP A 69 0.76 9.01 2.63
N CYS A 70 -0.09 9.64 1.81
CA CYS A 70 -1.14 8.96 1.07
C CYS A 70 -0.59 7.87 0.14
N LEU A 71 0.47 8.17 -0.63
CA LEU A 71 1.13 7.20 -1.51
C LEU A 71 1.79 6.07 -0.73
N LYS A 72 2.48 6.38 0.38
CA LYS A 72 3.10 5.37 1.25
C LYS A 72 2.05 4.42 1.81
N LEU A 73 0.97 4.94 2.40
CA LEU A 73 -0.10 4.12 2.95
C LEU A 73 -0.72 3.22 1.87
N SER A 74 -1.01 3.79 0.69
CA SER A 74 -1.55 3.05 -0.44
C SER A 74 -0.63 1.89 -0.84
N ALA A 75 0.67 2.16 -1.01
CA ALA A 75 1.64 1.16 -1.41
C ALA A 75 1.84 0.06 -0.37
N ILE A 76 2.02 0.45 0.89
CA ILE A 76 2.23 -0.47 2.01
C ILE A 76 1.02 -1.37 2.18
N TYR A 77 -0.19 -0.80 2.19
CA TYR A 77 -1.41 -1.59 2.34
C TYR A 77 -1.62 -2.47 1.13
N GLY A 78 -1.43 -1.96 -0.09
CA GLY A 78 -1.50 -2.79 -1.31
C GLY A 78 -0.59 -4.01 -1.23
N TYR A 79 0.65 -3.83 -0.77
CA TYR A 79 1.58 -4.94 -0.56
C TYR A 79 1.09 -5.92 0.52
N ILE A 80 0.70 -5.44 1.70
CA ILE A 80 0.27 -6.29 2.81
C ILE A 80 -1.02 -7.05 2.46
N ILE A 81 -1.99 -6.38 1.85
CA ILE A 81 -3.27 -6.96 1.39
C ILE A 81 -3.00 -8.07 0.37
N TYR A 82 -2.13 -7.81 -0.60
CA TYR A 82 -1.74 -8.84 -1.57
C TYR A 82 -1.15 -10.08 -0.87
N ARG A 83 -0.24 -9.88 0.09
CA ARG A 83 0.36 -10.97 0.89
C ARG A 83 -0.69 -11.73 1.67
N THR A 84 -1.66 -11.05 2.27
CA THR A 84 -2.80 -11.63 2.99
C THR A 84 -3.61 -12.57 2.12
N VAL A 85 -3.90 -12.17 0.88
CA VAL A 85 -4.61 -13.01 -0.10
C VAL A 85 -3.78 -14.24 -0.48
N VAL A 86 -2.52 -14.04 -0.87
CA VAL A 86 -1.63 -15.14 -1.29
C VAL A 86 -1.43 -16.17 -0.18
N LEU A 87 -1.30 -15.71 1.07
CA LEU A 87 -1.10 -16.56 2.23
C LEU A 87 -2.40 -17.13 2.82
N LYS A 88 -3.56 -16.70 2.30
CA LYS A 88 -4.90 -17.09 2.78
C LYS A 88 -5.10 -16.84 4.28
N LEU A 89 -4.73 -15.64 4.74
CA LEU A 89 -4.81 -15.24 6.16
C LEU A 89 -6.20 -14.71 6.56
N VAL A 90 -7.11 -14.59 5.59
CA VAL A 90 -8.49 -14.13 5.79
C VAL A 90 -9.48 -15.10 5.14
N ASN A 91 -10.76 -14.98 5.50
CA ASN A 91 -11.83 -15.79 4.92
C ASN A 91 -12.07 -15.48 3.42
N GLU A 92 -12.86 -16.31 2.71
CA GLU A 92 -13.07 -16.17 1.26
C GLU A 92 -13.76 -14.86 0.83
N GLU A 93 -14.71 -14.37 1.64
CA GLU A 93 -15.41 -13.12 1.39
C GLU A 93 -14.43 -11.94 1.45
N LEU A 94 -13.62 -11.90 2.52
CA LEU A 94 -12.61 -10.86 2.72
C LEU A 94 -11.44 -11.00 1.73
N GLN A 95 -11.09 -12.21 1.28
CA GLN A 95 -10.11 -12.41 0.21
C GLN A 95 -10.56 -11.73 -1.08
N SER A 96 -11.81 -11.91 -1.49
CA SER A 96 -12.36 -11.30 -2.71
C SER A 96 -12.30 -9.77 -2.64
N LYS A 97 -12.68 -9.22 -1.48
CA LYS A 97 -12.61 -7.79 -1.19
C LYS A 97 -11.18 -7.24 -1.18
N CYS A 98 -10.23 -8.00 -0.61
CA CYS A 98 -8.81 -7.66 -0.64
C CYS A 98 -8.25 -7.62 -2.07
N CYS A 99 -8.63 -8.58 -2.92
CA CYS A 99 -8.24 -8.58 -4.33
C CYS A 99 -8.76 -7.34 -5.07
N GLU A 100 -10.04 -7.00 -4.88
CA GLU A 100 -10.65 -5.81 -5.48
C GLU A 100 -9.90 -4.54 -5.06
N VAL A 101 -9.72 -4.34 -3.76
CA VAL A 101 -9.04 -3.16 -3.23
C VAL A 101 -7.58 -3.09 -3.67
N PHE A 102 -6.86 -4.22 -3.74
CA PHE A 102 -5.49 -4.23 -4.26
C PHE A 102 -5.42 -3.70 -5.70
N LEU A 103 -6.34 -4.12 -6.58
CA LEU A 103 -6.38 -3.64 -7.96
C LEU A 103 -6.74 -2.15 -8.04
N GLU A 104 -7.63 -1.68 -7.18
CA GLU A 104 -7.99 -0.26 -7.06
C GLU A 104 -6.79 0.59 -6.62
N ILE A 105 -6.10 0.18 -5.55
CA ILE A 105 -4.86 0.80 -5.07
C ILE A 105 -3.84 0.89 -6.22
N SER A 106 -3.60 -0.24 -6.89
CA SER A 106 -2.63 -0.32 -7.98
C SER A 106 -2.95 0.68 -9.09
N LYS A 107 -4.21 0.73 -9.52
CA LYS A 107 -4.68 1.68 -10.54
C LYS A 107 -4.52 3.12 -10.09
N VAL A 108 -5.00 3.47 -8.89
CA VAL A 108 -5.01 4.85 -8.37
C VAL A 108 -3.58 5.38 -8.24
N VAL A 109 -2.68 4.61 -7.64
CA VAL A 109 -1.25 4.98 -7.50
C VAL A 109 -0.61 5.13 -8.89
N THR A 110 -0.86 4.19 -9.80
CA THR A 110 -0.32 4.25 -11.17
C THR A 110 -0.80 5.50 -11.92
N ASP A 111 -2.11 5.78 -11.88
CA ASP A 111 -2.70 6.90 -12.60
C ASP A 111 -2.23 8.25 -12.04
N TYR A 112 -2.09 8.38 -10.73
CA TYR A 112 -1.53 9.59 -10.11
C TYR A 112 -0.07 9.81 -10.50
N LEU A 113 0.77 8.78 -10.38
CA LEU A 113 2.21 8.89 -10.68
C LEU A 113 2.48 9.08 -12.17
N THR A 114 1.58 8.60 -13.03
CA THR A 114 1.61 8.87 -14.49
C THR A 114 0.90 10.16 -14.90
N MET A 115 0.49 10.98 -13.93
CA MET A 115 -0.11 12.31 -14.11
C MET A 115 -1.45 12.29 -14.86
N LYS A 116 -2.21 11.20 -14.76
CA LYS A 116 -3.55 11.07 -15.35
C LYS A 116 -4.65 11.62 -14.43
N THR A 117 -4.41 11.61 -13.12
CA THR A 117 -5.31 12.13 -12.09
C THR A 117 -4.58 13.15 -11.22
N ASP A 118 -5.34 13.97 -10.50
CA ASP A 118 -4.80 14.95 -9.56
C ASP A 118 -4.80 14.46 -8.10
N GLU A 119 -4.45 15.36 -7.18
CA GLU A 119 -4.37 15.06 -5.75
C GLU A 119 -5.75 14.87 -5.10
N GLU A 120 -6.77 15.58 -5.56
CA GLU A 120 -8.12 15.46 -5.02
C GLU A 120 -8.70 14.08 -5.36
N GLU A 121 -8.51 13.65 -6.61
CA GLU A 121 -8.85 12.30 -7.04
C GLU A 121 -8.07 11.23 -6.27
N LEU A 122 -6.75 11.41 -6.08
CA LEU A 122 -5.92 10.51 -5.27
C LEU A 122 -6.48 10.35 -3.85
N PHE A 123 -6.74 11.46 -3.15
CA PHE A 123 -7.19 11.41 -1.76
C PHE A 123 -8.57 10.78 -1.62
N SER A 124 -9.51 11.14 -2.50
CA SER A 124 -10.88 10.60 -2.49
C SER A 124 -10.90 9.09 -2.72
N GLU A 125 -10.16 8.61 -3.72
CA GLU A 125 -10.09 7.17 -4.03
C GLU A 125 -9.38 6.40 -2.92
N VAL A 126 -8.35 6.99 -2.31
CA VAL A 126 -7.64 6.37 -1.19
C VAL A 126 -8.53 6.25 0.03
N GLU A 127 -9.23 7.32 0.41
CA GLU A 127 -10.22 7.28 1.47
C GLU A 127 -11.31 6.23 1.21
N ALA A 128 -11.79 6.13 -0.04
CA ALA A 128 -12.82 5.16 -0.42
C ALA A 128 -12.38 3.71 -0.15
N PHE A 129 -11.16 3.32 -0.54
CA PHE A 129 -10.72 1.94 -0.29
C PHE A 129 -10.32 1.68 1.16
N MET A 130 -9.82 2.67 1.91
CA MET A 130 -9.62 2.53 3.36
C MET A 130 -10.95 2.24 4.06
N ASN A 131 -11.99 3.00 3.71
CA ASN A 131 -13.35 2.80 4.21
C ASN A 131 -13.91 1.44 3.81
N LYS A 132 -13.66 0.99 2.56
CA LYS A 132 -14.03 -0.37 2.15
C LYS A 132 -13.39 -1.39 3.09
N LEU A 133 -12.10 -1.31 3.37
CA LEU A 133 -11.42 -2.28 4.24
C LEU A 133 -11.69 -2.11 5.73
N GLY A 134 -12.39 -1.04 6.14
CA GLY A 134 -12.63 -0.73 7.54
C GLY A 134 -11.37 -0.26 8.27
N ILE A 135 -10.43 0.35 7.56
CA ILE A 135 -9.19 0.88 8.13
C ILE A 135 -9.47 2.26 8.73
N SER A 136 -9.19 2.38 10.02
CA SER A 136 -9.32 3.57 10.85
C SER A 136 -8.18 4.56 10.63
N SER A 137 -8.43 5.80 11.05
CA SER A 137 -7.40 6.84 11.13
C SER A 137 -6.27 6.48 12.10
N GLU A 138 -6.58 5.73 13.14
CA GLU A 138 -5.63 5.30 14.16
C GLU A 138 -4.62 4.31 13.60
N CYS A 139 -5.06 3.35 12.77
CA CYS A 139 -4.18 2.44 12.05
C CYS A 139 -3.27 3.22 11.07
N ASN A 140 -3.83 4.15 10.29
CA ASN A 140 -3.05 5.00 9.39
C ASN A 140 -1.97 5.78 10.14
N LYS A 141 -2.33 6.37 11.28
CA LYS A 141 -1.40 7.11 12.13
C LYS A 141 -0.29 6.20 12.68
N PHE A 142 -0.65 5.02 13.18
CA PHE A 142 0.31 4.03 13.67
C PHE A 142 1.34 3.66 12.60
N VAL A 143 0.87 3.38 11.37
CA VAL A 143 1.73 2.97 10.26
C VAL A 143 2.67 4.13 9.87
N LEU A 144 2.15 5.35 9.73
CA LEU A 144 2.95 6.54 9.41
C LEU A 144 4.02 6.83 10.48
N GLU A 145 3.66 6.73 11.77
CA GLU A 145 4.61 6.89 12.88
C GLU A 145 5.76 5.87 12.82
N ARG A 146 5.48 4.66 12.33
CA ARG A 146 6.46 3.58 12.24
C ARG A 146 7.38 3.66 11.02
N ILE A 147 6.95 4.32 9.94
CA ILE A 147 7.69 4.37 8.66
C ILE A 147 8.48 5.66 8.42
N GLU A 148 8.47 6.62 9.35
CA GLU A 148 9.18 7.91 9.30
C GLU A 148 8.93 8.80 8.05
N ASN A 149 9.10 10.11 8.23
CA ASN A 149 8.93 11.11 7.18
C ASN A 149 10.16 11.21 6.26
N LYS A 150 10.43 10.15 5.50
CA LYS A 150 11.35 10.20 4.34
C LYS A 150 10.61 10.31 3.02
N ASN A 151 11.26 10.89 2.02
CA ASN A 151 10.72 10.99 0.68
C ASN A 151 10.70 9.62 -0.02
N ILE A 152 9.77 9.45 -0.94
CA ILE A 152 9.70 8.29 -1.83
C ILE A 152 10.81 8.38 -2.88
N GLU A 153 11.45 7.27 -3.22
CA GLU A 153 12.44 7.17 -4.29
C GLU A 153 12.03 6.12 -5.34
N PHE A 154 12.33 6.35 -6.62
CA PHE A 154 11.93 5.50 -7.75
C PHE A 154 12.93 5.48 -8.92
#